data_AF-A0AAJ5ZJ36-F1
#
_entry.id   AF-A0AAJ5ZJ36-F1
#
_cell.length_a   1.000
_cell.length_b   1.000
_cell.length_c   1.000
_cell.angle_alpha   90.00
_cell.angle_beta   90.00
_cell.angle_gamma   90.00
#
_symmetry.space_group_name_H-M   'P 1'
#
loop_
_entity.id
_entity.type
_entity.pdbx_description
1 polymer ?
#
loop_
_entity_poly.entity_id
_entity_poly.type
_entity_poly.pdbx_seq_one_letter_code
_entity_poly.pdbx_strand_id
1 'polypeptide(L)'
;MSLTSHLKDKNSLVRQFILDRFPNTRALTKEASAAIKKSTTSRPNGSARIPTTIGGAIDYRIRYFFPQESSRSLLAWKGANQASTQIENGFDAIPEVSADARMNPEIGKSGTILHPAGGVVTEFFEELDSFLESEKPAGRQLDHKPETVLARYCYVLSLFEEVSRAGAWPTSILFKQKYKSSEELLEAISDDWVDDILNL
;
A
#
# COMPACT_ATOMS: atom_id res chain seq x y z
N MET A 1 -8.79 -5.42 6.55
CA MET A 1 -8.85 -6.75 5.88
C MET A 1 -8.09 -6.67 4.55
N SER A 2 -7.57 -7.77 3.97
CA SER A 2 -6.81 -7.74 2.69
C SER A 2 -7.56 -8.36 1.49
N LEU A 3 -7.18 -8.08 0.23
CA LEU A 3 -7.76 -8.79 -0.93
C LEU A 3 -7.60 -10.30 -0.81
N THR A 4 -6.45 -10.76 -0.32
CA THR A 4 -6.23 -12.20 -0.05
C THR A 4 -7.26 -12.75 0.94
N SER A 5 -7.66 -11.97 1.95
CA SER A 5 -8.71 -12.39 2.87
C SER A 5 -10.09 -12.44 2.19
N HIS A 6 -10.42 -11.46 1.35
CA HIS A 6 -11.65 -11.49 0.54
C HIS A 6 -11.69 -12.68 -0.42
N LEU A 7 -10.58 -13.02 -1.08
CA LEU A 7 -10.49 -14.16 -2.00
C LEU A 7 -10.57 -15.52 -1.28
N LYS A 8 -10.17 -15.60 -0.01
CA LYS A 8 -10.33 -16.79 0.83
C LYS A 8 -11.74 -16.92 1.38
N ASP A 9 -12.43 -15.81 1.64
CA ASP A 9 -13.82 -15.82 2.09
C ASP A 9 -14.77 -16.16 0.94
N LYS A 10 -15.43 -17.32 1.05
CA LYS A 10 -16.38 -17.80 0.05
C LYS A 10 -17.60 -16.88 -0.13
N ASN A 11 -17.93 -16.08 0.88
CA ASN A 11 -19.09 -15.19 0.89
C ASN A 11 -18.76 -13.75 0.45
N SER A 12 -17.48 -13.45 0.17
CA SER A 12 -17.10 -12.10 -0.24
C SER A 12 -17.62 -11.76 -1.64
N LEU A 13 -18.27 -10.59 -1.76
CA LEU A 13 -18.70 -10.03 -3.05
C LEU A 13 -17.53 -9.80 -4.01
N VAL A 14 -16.36 -9.42 -3.48
CA VAL A 14 -15.12 -9.26 -4.27
C VAL A 14 -14.73 -10.59 -4.92
N ARG A 15 -14.78 -11.68 -4.16
CA ARG A 15 -14.47 -13.03 -4.68
C ARG A 15 -15.47 -13.46 -5.74
N GLN A 16 -16.76 -13.24 -5.52
CA GLN A 16 -17.81 -13.58 -6.47
C GLN A 16 -17.63 -12.82 -7.78
N PHE A 17 -17.44 -11.50 -7.71
CA PHE A 17 -17.18 -10.66 -8.87
C PHE A 17 -15.98 -11.15 -9.70
N ILE A 18 -14.84 -11.45 -9.05
CA ILE A 18 -13.66 -11.93 -9.77
C ILE A 18 -13.91 -13.30 -10.41
N LEU A 19 -14.61 -14.21 -9.74
CA LEU A 19 -14.93 -15.52 -10.31
C LEU A 19 -15.91 -15.42 -11.48
N ASP A 20 -16.89 -14.52 -11.41
CA ASP A 20 -17.88 -14.32 -12.48
C ASP A 20 -17.25 -13.65 -13.70
N ARG A 21 -16.39 -12.65 -13.50
CA ARG A 21 -15.72 -11.94 -14.59
C ARG A 21 -14.62 -12.79 -15.24
N PHE A 22 -13.99 -13.65 -14.46
CA PHE A 22 -12.87 -14.49 -14.88
C PHE A 22 -13.14 -15.96 -14.50
N PRO A 23 -14.10 -16.65 -15.16
CA PRO A 23 -14.50 -18.01 -14.79
C PRO A 23 -13.35 -19.02 -14.91
N ASN A 24 -12.38 -18.72 -15.77
CA ASN A 24 -11.23 -19.58 -16.03
C ASN A 24 -10.00 -19.25 -15.17
N THR A 25 -10.13 -18.40 -14.14
CA THR A 25 -8.97 -17.94 -13.33
C THR A 25 -8.14 -19.12 -12.82
N ARG A 26 -8.76 -20.20 -12.32
CA ARG A 26 -8.01 -21.36 -11.82
C ARG A 26 -7.19 -22.08 -12.90
N ALA A 27 -7.76 -22.25 -14.09
CA ALA A 27 -7.08 -22.90 -15.21
C ALA A 27 -5.91 -22.02 -15.68
N LEU A 28 -6.16 -20.72 -15.86
CA LEU A 28 -5.16 -19.74 -16.26
C LEU A 28 -4.05 -19.60 -15.20
N THR A 29 -4.38 -19.54 -13.91
CA THR A 29 -3.37 -19.51 -12.83
C THR A 29 -2.51 -20.77 -12.83
N LYS A 30 -3.11 -21.95 -13.05
CA LYS A 30 -2.37 -23.22 -13.12
C LYS A 30 -1.43 -23.23 -14.32
N GLU A 31 -1.90 -22.79 -15.48
CA GLU A 31 -1.12 -22.69 -16.72
C GLU A 31 0.00 -21.66 -16.59
N ALA A 32 -0.31 -20.45 -16.14
CA ALA A 32 0.66 -19.39 -15.87
C ALA A 32 1.71 -19.82 -14.84
N SER A 33 1.31 -20.48 -13.74
CA SER A 33 2.25 -21.02 -12.75
C SER A 33 3.19 -22.07 -13.35
N ALA A 34 2.68 -22.93 -14.24
CA ALA A 34 3.50 -23.91 -14.94
C ALA A 34 4.45 -23.26 -15.94
N ALA A 35 4.00 -22.20 -16.63
CA ALA A 35 4.82 -21.42 -17.56
C ALA A 35 5.92 -20.63 -16.84
N ILE A 36 5.59 -19.93 -15.74
CA ILE A 36 6.55 -19.18 -14.92
C ILE A 36 7.62 -20.10 -14.34
N LYS A 37 7.25 -21.29 -13.86
CA LYS A 37 8.23 -22.28 -13.37
C LYS A 37 9.22 -22.74 -14.44
N LYS A 38 8.82 -22.70 -15.70
CA LYS A 38 9.65 -23.11 -16.85
C LYS A 38 10.39 -21.93 -17.48
N SER A 39 9.99 -20.69 -17.21
CA SER A 39 10.61 -19.53 -17.83
C SER A 39 11.92 -19.19 -17.12
N THR A 40 12.94 -18.93 -17.91
CA THR A 40 14.17 -18.28 -17.44
C THR A 40 13.81 -16.81 -17.20
N THR A 41 13.36 -16.49 -15.99
CA THR A 41 12.98 -15.12 -15.66
C THR A 41 14.26 -14.28 -15.56
N SER A 42 14.43 -13.35 -16.50
CA SER A 42 15.31 -12.21 -16.31
C SER A 42 14.75 -11.41 -15.14
N ARG A 43 15.31 -11.62 -13.94
CA ARG A 43 15.06 -10.70 -12.83
C ARG A 43 15.51 -9.32 -13.31
N PRO A 44 14.78 -8.24 -12.98
CA PRO A 44 15.27 -6.88 -13.23
C PRO A 44 16.73 -6.81 -12.80
N ASN A 45 17.62 -6.36 -13.70
CA ASN A 45 19.02 -6.09 -13.37
C ASN A 45 19.03 -4.85 -12.48
N GLY A 46 18.81 -5.06 -11.18
CA GLY A 46 18.78 -3.99 -10.21
C GLY A 46 18.42 -4.55 -8.85
N SER A 47 19.19 -4.16 -7.84
CA SER A 47 18.89 -4.30 -6.42
C SER A 47 17.58 -3.61 -5.99
N ALA A 48 16.83 -3.03 -6.92
CA ALA A 48 15.53 -2.40 -6.68
C ALA A 48 14.46 -3.50 -6.63
N ARG A 49 14.16 -3.96 -5.41
CA ARG A 49 12.93 -4.69 -5.11
C ARG A 49 11.76 -3.95 -5.78
N ILE A 50 10.94 -4.65 -6.58
CA ILE A 50 9.62 -4.12 -6.96
C ILE A 50 8.93 -3.76 -5.64
N PRO A 51 8.54 -2.50 -5.40
CA PRO A 51 7.99 -2.11 -4.11
C PRO A 51 6.74 -2.95 -3.86
N THR A 52 6.73 -3.73 -2.79
CA THR A 52 5.54 -4.45 -2.31
C THR A 52 4.34 -3.51 -2.15
N THR A 53 4.65 -2.23 -1.96
CA THR A 53 3.75 -1.09 -1.91
C THR A 53 2.85 -0.96 -3.15
N ILE A 54 3.36 -1.21 -4.36
CA ILE A 54 2.54 -1.10 -5.58
C ILE A 54 1.45 -2.17 -5.55
N GLY A 55 1.79 -3.41 -5.19
CA GLY A 55 0.81 -4.50 -5.07
C GLY A 55 -0.28 -4.21 -4.03
N GLY A 56 0.09 -3.59 -2.90
CA GLY A 56 -0.89 -3.16 -1.90
C GLY A 56 -1.74 -1.97 -2.35
N ALA A 57 -1.18 -1.04 -3.15
CA ALA A 57 -1.93 0.07 -3.73
C ALA A 57 -2.99 -0.44 -4.72
N ILE A 58 -2.62 -1.39 -5.58
CA ILE A 58 -3.54 -2.09 -6.50
C ILE A 58 -4.66 -2.78 -5.71
N ASP A 59 -4.33 -3.46 -4.59
CA ASP A 59 -5.33 -4.05 -3.69
C ASP A 59 -6.33 -2.99 -3.19
N TYR A 60 -5.84 -1.85 -2.66
CA TYR A 60 -6.72 -0.75 -2.24
C TYR A 60 -7.59 -0.20 -3.38
N ARG A 61 -7.02 -0.02 -4.58
CA ARG A 61 -7.78 0.48 -5.73
C ARG A 61 -8.92 -0.47 -6.12
N ILE A 62 -8.64 -1.77 -6.12
CA ILE A 62 -9.65 -2.82 -6.35
C ILE A 62 -10.72 -2.75 -5.27
N ARG A 63 -10.36 -2.59 -3.98
CA ARG A 63 -11.36 -2.49 -2.91
C ARG A 63 -12.28 -1.27 -3.08
N TYR A 64 -11.74 -0.13 -3.49
CA TYR A 64 -12.55 1.08 -3.75
C TYR A 64 -13.45 0.96 -5.00
N PHE A 65 -13.25 -0.06 -5.85
CA PHE A 65 -14.22 -0.41 -6.88
C PHE A 65 -15.48 -1.07 -6.28
N PHE A 66 -15.43 -1.58 -5.06
CA PHE A 66 -16.59 -2.13 -4.36
C PHE A 66 -17.13 -1.13 -3.35
N PRO A 67 -18.43 -1.23 -2.97
CA PRO A 67 -18.94 -0.50 -1.81
C PRO A 67 -18.11 -0.88 -0.58
N GLN A 68 -17.30 0.06 -0.10
CA GLN A 68 -16.32 -0.20 0.95
C GLN A 68 -16.74 0.44 2.26
N GLU A 69 -16.34 -0.18 3.37
CA GLU A 69 -16.41 0.39 4.71
C GLU A 69 -15.45 1.59 4.87
N SER A 70 -15.69 2.40 5.92
CA SER A 70 -14.87 3.58 6.27
C SER A 70 -13.37 3.28 6.22
N SER A 71 -12.58 4.25 5.75
CA SER A 71 -11.12 4.18 5.69
C SER A 71 -10.47 3.83 7.05
N ARG A 72 -11.15 4.14 8.16
CA ARG A 72 -10.70 3.84 9.53
C ARG A 72 -10.80 2.35 9.93
N SER A 73 -11.54 1.52 9.19
CA SER A 73 -11.56 0.06 9.42
C SER A 73 -10.40 -0.68 8.74
N LEU A 74 -9.58 0.03 7.97
CA LEU A 74 -8.49 -0.54 7.18
C LEU A 74 -7.26 -0.87 8.03
N LEU A 75 -6.47 -1.83 7.56
CA LEU A 75 -5.19 -2.14 8.19
C LEU A 75 -4.21 -0.95 8.07
N ALA A 76 -4.35 -0.16 7.01
CA ALA A 76 -3.68 1.13 6.87
C ALA A 76 -3.94 2.07 8.05
N TRP A 77 -5.17 2.18 8.56
CA TRP A 77 -5.45 3.03 9.73
C TRP A 77 -4.68 2.59 10.97
N LYS A 78 -4.58 1.28 11.20
CA LYS A 78 -3.76 0.73 12.30
C LYS A 78 -2.29 1.10 12.12
N GLY A 79 -1.75 0.95 10.91
CA GLY A 79 -0.37 1.29 10.59
C GLY A 79 -0.07 2.78 10.68
N ALA A 80 -1.02 3.63 10.30
CA ALA A 80 -0.91 5.07 10.45
C ALA A 80 -0.85 5.49 11.92
N ASN A 81 -1.69 4.90 12.78
CA ASN A 81 -1.60 5.11 14.22
C ASN A 81 -0.27 4.62 14.79
N GLN A 82 0.27 3.48 14.32
CA GLN A 82 1.59 2.99 14.73
C GLN A 82 2.72 3.93 14.28
N ALA A 83 2.64 4.47 13.06
CA ALA A 83 3.60 5.46 12.56
C ALA A 83 3.55 6.77 13.39
N SER A 84 2.37 7.14 13.88
CA SER A 84 2.17 8.32 14.73
C SER A 84 2.54 8.11 16.21
N THR A 85 2.42 6.90 16.76
CA THR A 85 2.75 6.63 18.19
C THR A 85 4.23 6.33 18.42
N GLN A 86 4.96 5.87 17.40
CA GLN A 86 6.43 5.76 17.44
C GLN A 86 7.14 7.13 17.59
N ILE A 87 6.39 8.23 17.53
CA ILE A 87 6.83 9.61 17.76
C ILE A 87 7.10 9.90 19.24
N GLU A 88 6.36 9.28 20.16
CA GLU A 88 6.37 9.68 21.58
C GLU A 88 7.41 8.95 22.42
N ASN A 89 7.79 7.73 22.02
CA ASN A 89 8.66 6.88 22.86
C ASN A 89 10.13 6.88 22.46
N GLY A 90 10.52 7.62 21.41
CA GLY A 90 11.83 7.44 20.78
C GLY A 90 11.92 6.07 20.10
N PHE A 91 12.77 5.96 19.08
CA PHE A 91 13.03 4.68 18.46
C PHE A 91 13.90 3.84 19.40
N ASP A 92 13.28 3.14 20.36
CA ASP A 92 13.95 2.02 21.00
C ASP A 92 14.19 0.96 19.92
N ALA A 93 15.45 0.51 19.84
CA ALA A 93 16.01 -0.31 18.79
C ALA A 93 15.01 -1.35 18.25
N ILE A 94 14.95 -1.43 16.91
CA ILE A 94 14.27 -2.50 16.18
C ILE A 94 14.60 -3.83 16.86
N PRO A 95 13.61 -4.61 17.33
CA PRO A 95 13.88 -5.95 17.83
C PRO A 95 14.53 -6.72 16.71
N GLU A 96 15.76 -7.17 16.93
CA GLU A 96 16.56 -8.00 16.03
C GLU A 96 15.68 -9.11 15.44
N VAL A 97 15.20 -8.93 14.21
CA VAL A 97 14.53 -10.01 13.48
C VAL A 97 15.64 -10.87 12.89
N SER A 98 16.10 -11.87 13.66
CA SER A 98 16.87 -12.99 13.12
C SER A 98 16.00 -13.76 12.12
N ALA A 99 16.50 -14.31 11.01
CA ALA A 99 17.84 -14.73 10.69
C ALA A 99 18.16 -14.44 9.21
N ASP A 100 19.45 -14.26 8.89
CA ASP A 100 20.07 -14.30 7.54
C ASP A 100 20.55 -13.00 6.87
N ALA A 101 20.38 -11.80 7.43
CA ALA A 101 20.94 -10.58 6.81
C ALA A 101 22.33 -10.20 7.33
N ARG A 102 23.33 -11.06 7.05
CA ARG A 102 24.75 -10.67 7.03
C ARG A 102 25.05 -9.90 5.75
N MET A 103 25.15 -8.57 5.84
CA MET A 103 26.32 -7.81 5.35
C MET A 103 26.10 -6.31 5.56
N ASN A 104 26.97 -5.76 6.41
CA ASN A 104 27.32 -4.36 6.64
C ASN A 104 26.55 -3.59 7.75
N PRO A 105 27.03 -3.64 9.01
CA PRO A 105 26.57 -2.77 10.09
C PRO A 105 27.49 -1.53 10.19
N GLU A 106 27.28 -0.53 9.34
CA GLU A 106 27.77 0.83 9.58
C GLU A 106 26.64 1.87 9.43
N ILE A 107 25.48 1.62 10.05
CA ILE A 107 24.48 2.67 10.30
C ILE A 107 24.19 2.71 11.79
N GLY A 108 25.23 3.00 12.56
CA GLY A 108 25.15 3.41 13.95
C GLY A 108 25.23 4.93 14.03
N LYS A 109 24.15 5.64 13.70
CA LYS A 109 23.88 6.99 14.22
C LYS A 109 22.37 7.13 14.39
N SER A 110 21.98 7.48 15.60
CA SER A 110 20.63 7.93 15.98
C SER A 110 20.21 9.07 15.06
N GLY A 111 19.56 8.72 13.94
CA GLY A 111 18.93 9.66 13.04
C GLY A 111 17.51 9.87 13.52
N THR A 112 17.10 11.11 13.73
CA THR A 112 15.71 11.45 13.97
C THR A 112 14.90 10.98 12.76
N ILE A 113 14.13 9.91 12.93
CA ILE A 113 13.18 9.48 11.90
C ILE A 113 12.13 10.58 11.84
N LEU A 114 11.93 11.15 10.64
CA LEU A 114 10.98 12.23 10.42
C LEU A 114 9.64 11.59 10.09
N HIS A 115 8.63 11.79 10.93
CA HIS A 115 7.32 11.17 10.73
C HIS A 115 6.32 12.20 10.17
N PRO A 116 5.24 11.78 9.47
CA PRO A 116 4.11 12.65 9.25
C PRO A 116 3.55 13.01 10.63
N ALA A 117 3.37 14.29 10.92
CA ALA A 117 2.79 14.69 12.20
C ALA A 117 1.39 14.06 12.36
N GLY A 118 0.96 13.77 13.59
CA GLY A 118 -0.37 13.18 13.83
C GLY A 118 -1.52 13.96 13.16
N GLY A 119 -1.37 15.28 13.00
CA GLY A 119 -2.30 16.12 12.22
C GLY A 119 -2.40 15.73 10.74
N VAL A 120 -1.27 15.44 10.07
CA VAL A 120 -1.22 15.05 8.64
C VAL A 120 -1.90 13.69 8.42
N VAL A 121 -1.74 12.76 9.36
CA VAL A 121 -2.42 11.45 9.28
C VAL A 121 -3.94 11.63 9.37
N THR A 122 -4.42 12.41 10.33
CA THR A 122 -5.86 12.68 10.48
C THR A 122 -6.41 13.36 9.23
N GLU A 123 -5.74 14.42 8.75
CA GLU A 123 -6.08 15.14 7.52
C GLU A 123 -6.16 14.19 6.31
N PHE A 124 -5.16 13.33 6.12
CA PHE A 124 -5.14 12.36 5.02
C PHE A 124 -6.38 11.45 4.98
N PHE A 125 -6.80 10.90 6.14
CA PHE A 125 -7.95 10.00 6.19
C PHE A 125 -9.29 10.75 6.05
N GLU A 126 -9.38 11.99 6.55
CA GLU A 126 -10.57 12.84 6.37
C GLU A 126 -10.76 13.28 4.92
N GLU A 127 -9.67 13.65 4.24
CA GLU A 127 -9.70 14.00 2.83
C GLU A 127 -9.99 12.79 1.95
N LEU A 128 -9.43 11.62 2.27
CA LEU A 128 -9.75 10.37 1.58
C LEU A 128 -11.24 10.04 1.70
N ASP A 129 -11.81 10.10 2.91
CA ASP A 129 -13.24 9.86 3.12
C ASP A 129 -14.09 10.85 2.29
N SER A 130 -13.72 12.14 2.31
CA SER A 130 -14.38 13.20 1.53
C SER A 130 -14.26 12.98 0.02
N PHE A 131 -13.09 12.57 -0.47
CA PHE A 131 -12.83 12.21 -1.86
C PHE A 131 -13.71 11.05 -2.30
N LEU A 132 -13.79 9.98 -1.50
CA LEU A 132 -14.62 8.80 -1.81
C LEU A 132 -16.11 9.12 -1.83
N GLU A 133 -16.58 10.02 -0.94
CA GLU A 133 -17.97 10.48 -0.93
C GLU A 133 -18.31 11.32 -2.17
N SER A 134 -17.39 12.19 -2.60
CA SER A 134 -17.54 13.04 -3.78
C SER A 134 -17.48 12.23 -5.08
N GLU A 135 -16.41 11.46 -5.26
CA GLU A 135 -16.10 10.79 -6.52
C GLU A 135 -16.82 9.46 -6.69
N LYS A 136 -17.23 8.78 -5.61
CA LYS A 136 -17.99 7.51 -5.65
C LYS A 136 -17.40 6.50 -6.65
N PRO A 137 -16.18 6.00 -6.41
CA PRO A 137 -15.50 5.07 -7.32
C PRO A 137 -16.14 3.67 -7.41
N ALA A 138 -17.10 3.36 -6.54
CA ALA A 138 -17.73 2.05 -6.52
C ALA A 138 -18.43 1.73 -7.86
N GLY A 139 -18.05 0.61 -8.46
CA GLY A 139 -18.61 0.08 -9.71
C GLY A 139 -18.15 0.80 -10.98
N ARG A 140 -17.20 1.75 -10.90
CA ARG A 140 -16.74 2.51 -12.07
C ARG A 140 -15.26 2.85 -12.03
N GLN A 141 -14.71 3.09 -13.22
CA GLN A 141 -13.45 3.81 -13.36
C GLN A 141 -13.75 5.31 -13.33
N LEU A 142 -12.93 6.09 -12.63
CA LEU A 142 -13.07 7.55 -12.60
C LEU A 142 -12.41 8.14 -13.86
N ASP A 143 -12.66 9.42 -14.10
CA ASP A 143 -11.91 10.16 -15.11
C ASP A 143 -10.42 10.23 -14.72
N HIS A 144 -9.54 10.46 -15.69
CA HIS A 144 -8.08 10.39 -15.49
C HIS A 144 -7.59 11.16 -14.26
N LYS A 145 -8.05 12.40 -14.07
CA LYS A 145 -7.62 13.26 -12.96
C LYS A 145 -8.02 12.70 -11.58
N PRO A 146 -9.30 12.45 -11.27
CA PRO A 146 -9.68 11.83 -10.00
C PRO A 146 -9.10 10.41 -9.84
N GLU A 147 -8.95 9.64 -10.91
CA GLU A 147 -8.29 8.33 -10.85
C GLU A 147 -6.82 8.44 -10.40
N THR A 148 -6.09 9.45 -10.90
CA THR A 148 -4.71 9.76 -10.48
C THR A 148 -4.63 10.07 -8.98
N VAL A 149 -5.58 10.86 -8.47
CA VAL A 149 -5.66 11.20 -7.04
C VAL A 149 -5.96 9.96 -6.20
N LEU A 150 -6.92 9.12 -6.63
CA LEU A 150 -7.25 7.87 -5.97
C LEU A 150 -6.04 6.91 -5.93
N ALA A 151 -5.26 6.83 -6.99
CA ALA A 151 -4.04 6.02 -7.05
C ALA A 151 -2.99 6.47 -6.02
N ARG A 152 -2.80 7.79 -5.82
CA ARG A 152 -1.92 8.32 -4.77
C ARG A 152 -2.40 7.95 -3.37
N TYR A 153 -3.71 8.10 -3.10
CA TYR A 153 -4.29 7.65 -1.83
C TYR A 153 -4.04 6.15 -1.61
N CYS A 154 -4.27 5.32 -2.62
CA CYS A 154 -4.03 3.88 -2.55
C CYS A 154 -2.57 3.54 -2.24
N TYR A 155 -1.63 4.28 -2.83
CA TYR A 155 -0.21 4.11 -2.55
C TYR A 155 0.13 4.42 -1.08
N VAL A 156 -0.35 5.55 -0.57
CA VAL A 156 -0.11 5.95 0.83
C VAL A 156 -0.77 4.97 1.81
N LEU A 157 -1.98 4.49 1.53
CA LEU A 157 -2.63 3.43 2.32
C LEU A 157 -1.79 2.16 2.34
N SER A 158 -1.17 1.79 1.22
CA SER A 158 -0.26 0.65 1.17
C SER A 158 0.98 0.85 2.04
N LEU A 159 1.58 2.05 2.05
CA LEU A 159 2.70 2.36 2.92
C LEU A 159 2.33 2.22 4.40
N PHE A 160 1.16 2.73 4.79
CA PHE A 160 0.70 2.56 6.17
C PHE A 160 0.41 1.10 6.50
N GLU A 161 -0.19 0.34 5.58
CA GLU A 161 -0.38 -1.10 5.79
C GLU A 161 0.95 -1.85 5.98
N GLU A 162 1.99 -1.49 5.22
CA GLU A 162 3.35 -2.03 5.41
C GLU A 162 3.89 -1.76 6.81
N VAL A 163 3.69 -0.55 7.35
CA VAL A 163 4.03 -0.24 8.75
C VAL A 163 3.33 -1.19 9.71
N SER A 164 2.05 -1.49 9.46
CA SER A 164 1.30 -2.39 10.34
C SER A 164 1.77 -3.85 10.28
N ARG A 165 2.26 -4.28 9.11
CA ARG A 165 2.69 -5.66 8.87
C ARG A 165 4.13 -5.92 9.28
N ALA A 166 5.00 -4.95 9.01
CA ALA A 166 6.45 -5.13 9.06
C ALA A 166 7.18 -4.08 9.91
N GLY A 167 6.47 -3.13 10.51
CA GLY A 167 7.06 -2.00 11.22
C GLY A 167 7.51 -0.87 10.30
N ALA A 168 8.03 0.20 10.88
CA ALA A 168 8.51 1.37 10.14
C ALA A 168 9.90 1.12 9.52
N TRP A 169 10.11 1.68 8.33
CA TRP A 169 11.35 1.55 7.56
C TRP A 169 11.90 2.95 7.28
N PRO A 170 13.11 3.32 7.74
CA PRO A 170 13.63 4.68 7.59
C PRO A 170 13.69 5.19 6.13
N THR A 171 13.77 4.28 5.15
CA THR A 171 13.81 4.61 3.73
C THR A 171 12.43 4.74 3.08
N SER A 172 11.34 4.46 3.81
CA SER A 172 9.98 4.64 3.31
C SER A 172 9.67 6.13 3.11
N ILE A 173 8.85 6.44 2.11
CA ILE A 173 8.40 7.81 1.83
C ILE A 173 7.76 8.43 3.07
N LEU A 174 7.00 7.64 3.85
CA LEU A 174 6.39 8.09 5.10
C LEU A 174 7.40 8.70 6.07
N PHE A 175 8.65 8.22 6.04
CA PHE A 175 9.67 8.55 7.04
C PHE A 175 10.86 9.36 6.48
N LYS A 176 10.85 9.66 5.18
CA LYS A 176 11.95 10.32 4.48
C LYS A 176 12.07 11.81 4.82
N GLN A 177 10.93 12.46 5.09
CA GLN A 177 10.87 13.88 5.45
C GLN A 177 9.65 14.18 6.31
N LYS A 178 9.61 15.39 6.86
CA LYS A 178 8.45 15.89 7.59
C LYS A 178 7.49 16.55 6.60
N TYR A 179 6.30 15.99 6.50
CA TYR A 179 5.19 16.55 5.72
C TYR A 179 4.41 17.57 6.56
N LYS A 180 3.95 18.64 5.92
CA LYS A 180 3.13 19.70 6.53
C LYS A 180 1.64 19.51 6.30
N SER A 181 1.28 18.79 5.23
CA SER A 181 -0.10 18.44 4.89
C SER A 181 -0.19 17.06 4.24
N SER A 182 -1.40 16.53 4.16
CA SER A 182 -1.76 15.36 3.35
C SER A 182 -1.41 15.54 1.87
N GLU A 183 -1.66 16.72 1.31
CA GLU A 183 -1.33 17.07 -0.08
C GLU A 183 0.17 16.87 -0.35
N GLU A 184 1.05 17.41 0.51
CA GLU A 184 2.50 17.24 0.38
C GLU A 184 2.90 15.76 0.45
N LEU A 185 2.20 14.96 1.26
CA LEU A 185 2.42 13.51 1.34
C LEU A 185 1.99 12.78 0.05
N LEU A 186 0.88 13.18 -0.56
CA LEU A 186 0.41 12.63 -1.84
C LEU A 186 1.33 13.02 -3.01
N GLU A 187 1.82 14.25 -3.02
CA GLU A 187 2.75 14.77 -4.04
C GLU A 187 4.14 14.10 -3.98
N ALA A 188 4.53 13.57 -2.81
CA ALA A 188 5.80 12.85 -2.67
C ALA A 188 5.83 11.48 -3.39
N ILE A 189 4.70 10.99 -3.90
CA ILE A 189 4.62 9.76 -4.69
C ILE A 189 5.03 10.06 -6.14
N SER A 190 5.96 9.28 -6.69
CA SER A 190 6.41 9.42 -8.08
C SER A 190 5.27 9.17 -9.07
N ASP A 191 5.21 9.96 -10.14
CA ASP A 191 4.24 9.78 -11.23
C ASP A 191 4.37 8.39 -11.87
N ASP A 192 5.60 7.87 -12.02
CA ASP A 192 5.84 6.52 -12.55
C ASP A 192 5.09 5.44 -11.76
N TRP A 193 5.03 5.55 -10.43
CA TRP A 193 4.31 4.59 -9.58
C TRP A 193 2.80 4.77 -9.63
N VAL A 194 2.35 6.00 -9.88
CA VAL A 194 0.93 6.30 -10.08
C VAL A 194 0.49 5.69 -11.41
N ASP A 195 1.27 5.88 -12.47
CA ASP A 195 1.00 5.30 -13.80
C ASP A 195 0.94 3.76 -13.74
N ASP A 196 1.81 3.11 -12.97
CA ASP A 196 1.75 1.66 -12.74
C ASP A 196 0.41 1.21 -12.10
N ILE A 197 -0.22 2.04 -11.26
CA ILE A 197 -1.53 1.75 -10.65
C ILE A 197 -2.67 2.07 -11.62
N LEU A 198 -2.54 3.10 -12.45
CA LEU A 198 -3.58 3.52 -13.40
C LEU A 198 -3.76 2.54 -14.57
N ASN A 199 -2.69 1.85 -14.97
CA ASN A 199 -2.68 0.95 -16.12
C ASN A 199 -3.15 -0.49 -15.80
N LEU A 200 -4.01 -0.66 -14.79
CA LEU A 200 -4.63 -1.95 -14.40
C LEU A 200 -5.76 -2.40 -15.34
#